data_AF-A0A919W0V0-F1
#
_entry.id   AF-A0A919W0V0-F1
#
_cell.length_a   1.000
_cell.length_b   1.000
_cell.length_c   1.000
_cell.angle_alpha   90.00
_cell.angle_beta   90.00
_cell.angle_gamma   90.00
#
_symmetry.space_group_name_H-M   'P 1'
#
loop_
_entity.id
_entity.type
_entity.pdbx_description
1 polymer ?
#
loop_
_entity_poly.entity_id
_entity_poly.type
_entity_poly.pdbx_seq_one_letter_code
_entity_poly.pdbx_strand_id
1 'polypeptide(L)'
;MSADASGDLARVAAGLRREMGSKVNTLRLQLTQEMQRIDKTAEKRAREALARLDAADARGDALAAEQSDLRRHVDRKLREYATRAGRLEGEIQQIEGLLRRQQGHVPVDLDSVPPELAPLVADVRAAERVRSTIMDDATRAARRQEIERFEQSERELGETRQRALGVSRSLAVRKAGGWAFRRAAAAYRSERARMSEQEAEVAAARVRRDAAERELGRDAAQEQAYRSHPGAAVADRLAAHVRDRIDAAVADYELFPPWFTTVLGHRPASTRTADWREAAVQVVLYRITHEVTDRVVALGPPPEDGHRAAQHHAVQAALGQLDE
;
A
#
# COMPACT_ATOMS: atom_id res chain seq x y z
N MET A 1 -117.23 27.38 -0.99
CA MET A 1 -116.19 27.15 -2.02
C MET A 1 -114.82 27.36 -1.39
N SER A 2 -113.91 26.40 -1.61
CA SER A 2 -112.45 26.60 -1.68
C SER A 2 -111.69 27.05 -0.41
N ALA A 3 -111.70 26.25 0.67
CA ALA A 3 -110.68 26.42 1.72
C ALA A 3 -110.28 25.10 2.42
N ASP A 4 -111.22 24.19 2.70
CA ASP A 4 -110.97 23.06 3.61
C ASP A 4 -110.25 21.85 2.99
N ALA A 5 -110.61 21.46 1.76
CA ALA A 5 -109.98 20.30 1.09
C ALA A 5 -108.52 20.55 0.70
N SER A 6 -108.15 21.80 0.41
CA SER A 6 -106.74 22.19 0.20
C SER A 6 -105.97 22.25 1.53
N GLY A 7 -106.65 22.54 2.64
CA GLY A 7 -106.07 22.53 3.98
C GLY A 7 -105.78 21.12 4.50
N ASP A 8 -106.67 20.15 4.22
CA ASP A 8 -106.49 18.75 4.62
C ASP A 8 -105.41 18.02 3.80
N LEU A 9 -105.37 18.20 2.47
CA LEU A 9 -104.27 17.69 1.64
C LEU A 9 -102.92 18.31 2.03
N ALA A 10 -102.89 19.61 2.34
CA ALA A 10 -101.69 20.27 2.86
C ALA A 10 -101.28 19.72 4.24
N ARG A 11 -102.23 19.38 5.11
CA ARG A 11 -101.98 18.77 6.43
C ARG A 11 -101.40 17.35 6.31
N VAL A 12 -101.96 16.53 5.42
CA VAL A 12 -101.46 15.16 5.15
C VAL A 12 -100.08 15.21 4.49
N ALA A 13 -99.87 16.09 3.50
CA ALA A 13 -98.55 16.29 2.88
C ALA A 13 -97.51 16.80 3.89
N ALA A 14 -97.90 17.69 4.82
CA ALA A 14 -97.04 18.14 5.91
C ALA A 14 -96.78 17.05 6.97
N GLY A 15 -97.74 16.15 7.21
CA GLY A 15 -97.58 14.96 8.05
C GLY A 15 -96.59 13.97 7.45
N LEU A 16 -96.76 13.59 6.18
CA LEU A 16 -95.86 12.71 5.44
C LEU A 16 -94.45 13.30 5.31
N ARG A 17 -94.31 14.62 5.04
CA ARG A 17 -92.99 15.27 5.07
C ARG A 17 -92.34 15.24 6.43
N ARG A 18 -93.10 15.42 7.52
CA ARG A 18 -92.56 15.32 8.89
C ARG A 18 -92.15 13.90 9.23
N GLU A 19 -92.94 12.90 8.84
CA GLU A 19 -92.61 11.50 9.08
C GLU A 19 -91.42 11.03 8.22
N MET A 20 -91.38 11.38 6.94
CA MET A 20 -90.21 11.15 6.08
C MET A 20 -88.98 11.88 6.60
N GLY A 21 -89.11 13.14 7.02
CA GLY A 21 -88.03 13.90 7.64
C GLY A 21 -87.51 13.26 8.93
N SER A 22 -88.42 12.73 9.76
CA SER A 22 -88.07 11.99 10.98
C SER A 22 -87.34 10.69 10.65
N LYS A 23 -87.84 9.88 9.70
CA LYS A 23 -87.19 8.63 9.27
C LYS A 23 -85.82 8.88 8.63
N VAL A 24 -85.70 9.91 7.79
CA VAL A 24 -84.42 10.34 7.20
C VAL A 24 -83.45 10.78 8.28
N ASN A 25 -83.89 11.54 9.29
CA ASN A 25 -83.05 11.91 10.42
C ASN A 25 -82.62 10.70 11.27
N THR A 26 -83.51 9.73 11.51
CA THR A 26 -83.17 8.49 12.22
C THR A 26 -82.16 7.65 11.44
N LEU A 27 -82.36 7.47 10.13
CA LEU A 27 -81.42 6.75 9.26
C LEU A 27 -80.06 7.45 9.19
N ARG A 28 -80.05 8.79 9.10
CA ARG A 28 -78.82 9.57 9.12
C ARG A 28 -78.05 9.39 10.44
N LEU A 29 -78.76 9.40 11.57
CA LEU A 29 -78.17 9.17 12.88
C LEU A 29 -77.62 7.75 13.01
N GLN A 30 -78.37 6.73 12.58
CA GLN A 30 -77.92 5.35 12.54
C GLN A 30 -76.68 5.18 11.67
N LEU A 31 -76.67 5.76 10.46
CA LEU A 31 -75.52 5.73 9.56
C LEU A 31 -74.28 6.39 10.19
N THR A 32 -74.48 7.51 10.89
CA THR A 32 -73.38 8.22 11.59
C THR A 32 -72.82 7.35 12.73
N GLN A 33 -73.69 6.68 13.48
CA GLN A 33 -73.29 5.76 14.54
C GLN A 33 -72.57 4.52 14.00
N GLU A 34 -73.02 3.96 12.87
CA GLU A 34 -72.34 2.85 12.21
C GLU A 34 -70.98 3.25 11.66
N MET A 35 -70.86 4.41 10.99
CA MET A 35 -69.58 4.96 10.55
C MET A 35 -68.61 5.13 11.73
N GLN A 36 -69.07 5.71 12.84
CA GLN A 36 -68.23 5.84 14.05
C GLN A 36 -67.80 4.50 14.65
N ARG A 37 -68.64 3.46 14.58
CA ARG A 37 -68.28 2.11 15.02
C ARG A 37 -67.24 1.50 14.09
N ILE A 38 -67.44 1.63 12.77
CA ILE A 38 -66.49 1.14 11.75
C ILE A 38 -65.14 1.82 11.94
N ASP A 39 -65.09 3.15 12.07
CA ASP A 39 -63.84 3.90 12.28
C ASP A 39 -63.10 3.43 13.53
N LYS A 40 -63.80 3.28 14.66
CA LYS A 40 -63.20 2.77 15.90
C LYS A 40 -62.64 1.35 15.75
N THR A 41 -63.34 0.48 15.02
CA THR A 41 -62.85 -0.88 14.76
C THR A 41 -61.67 -0.89 13.79
N ALA A 42 -61.67 -0.01 12.79
CA ALA A 42 -60.58 0.15 11.83
C ALA A 42 -59.33 0.67 12.52
N GLU A 43 -59.44 1.70 13.37
CA GLU A 43 -58.34 2.20 14.20
C GLU A 43 -57.77 1.13 15.13
N LYS A 44 -58.65 0.36 15.79
CA LYS A 44 -58.21 -0.74 16.67
C LYS A 44 -57.41 -1.79 15.88
N ARG A 45 -57.92 -2.20 14.72
CA ARG A 45 -57.23 -3.15 13.82
C ARG A 45 -55.91 -2.58 13.30
N ALA A 46 -55.86 -1.30 12.96
CA ALA A 46 -54.62 -0.64 12.52
C ALA A 46 -53.58 -0.63 13.64
N ARG A 47 -53.96 -0.30 14.88
CA ARG A 47 -53.07 -0.37 16.05
C ARG A 47 -52.58 -1.78 16.33
N GLU A 48 -53.47 -2.78 16.26
CA GLU A 48 -53.09 -4.19 16.41
C GLU A 48 -52.15 -4.67 15.30
N ALA A 49 -52.34 -4.21 14.06
CA ALA A 49 -51.47 -4.53 12.94
C ALA A 49 -50.08 -3.89 13.10
N LEU A 50 -50.01 -2.62 13.50
CA LEU A 50 -48.74 -1.94 13.81
C LEU A 50 -47.98 -2.65 14.94
N ALA A 51 -48.65 -2.99 16.05
CA ALA A 51 -48.00 -3.71 17.14
C ALA A 51 -47.49 -5.10 16.72
N ARG A 52 -48.15 -5.78 15.77
CA ARG A 52 -47.67 -7.04 15.20
C ARG A 52 -46.48 -6.85 14.29
N LEU A 53 -46.43 -5.75 13.52
CA LEU A 53 -45.28 -5.40 12.69
C LEU A 53 -44.07 -5.08 13.57
N ASP A 54 -44.22 -4.24 14.60
CA ASP A 54 -43.14 -3.93 15.54
C ASP A 54 -42.59 -5.19 16.23
N ALA A 55 -43.47 -6.11 16.63
CA ALA A 55 -43.07 -7.38 17.22
C ALA A 55 -42.39 -8.33 16.22
N ALA A 56 -42.76 -8.27 14.94
CA ALA A 56 -42.10 -9.03 13.89
C ALA A 56 -40.72 -8.46 13.56
N ASP A 57 -40.59 -7.12 13.49
CA ASP A 57 -39.32 -6.42 13.28
C ASP A 57 -38.34 -6.71 14.42
N ALA A 58 -38.79 -6.62 15.68
CA ALA A 58 -37.96 -6.96 16.84
C ALA A 58 -37.48 -8.43 16.81
N ARG A 59 -38.30 -9.37 16.30
CA ARG A 59 -37.88 -10.77 16.09
C ARG A 59 -36.88 -10.88 14.93
N GLY A 60 -37.09 -10.11 13.86
CA GLY A 60 -36.17 -10.03 12.73
C GLY A 60 -34.78 -9.56 13.17
N ASP A 61 -34.72 -8.50 13.97
CA ASP A 61 -33.48 -7.96 14.51
C ASP A 61 -32.78 -8.96 15.44
N ALA A 62 -33.53 -9.65 16.30
CA ALA A 62 -32.98 -10.68 17.20
C ALA A 62 -32.37 -11.85 16.41
N LEU A 63 -33.06 -12.34 15.37
CA LEU A 63 -32.55 -13.40 14.49
C LEU A 63 -31.31 -12.95 13.71
N ALA A 64 -31.29 -11.70 13.24
CA ALA A 64 -30.12 -11.13 12.56
C ALA A 64 -28.90 -11.03 13.48
N ALA A 65 -29.11 -10.67 14.75
CA ALA A 65 -28.06 -10.65 15.77
C ALA A 65 -27.53 -12.07 16.06
N GLU A 66 -28.42 -13.04 16.27
CA GLU A 66 -28.04 -14.45 16.50
C GLU A 66 -27.28 -15.04 15.31
N GLN A 67 -27.72 -14.75 14.08
CA GLN A 67 -27.02 -15.18 12.87
C GLN A 67 -25.62 -14.57 12.77
N SER A 68 -25.48 -13.29 13.14
CA SER A 68 -24.19 -12.60 13.15
C SER A 68 -23.25 -13.16 14.22
N ASP A 69 -23.78 -13.52 15.39
CA ASP A 69 -23.01 -14.18 16.46
C ASP A 69 -22.55 -15.58 16.04
N LEU A 70 -23.45 -16.36 15.43
CA LEU A 70 -23.12 -17.69 14.93
C LEU A 70 -22.04 -17.64 13.85
N ARG A 71 -22.13 -16.70 12.89
CA ARG A 71 -21.08 -16.47 11.89
C ARG A 71 -19.75 -16.14 12.54
N ARG A 72 -19.73 -15.19 13.49
CA ARG A 72 -18.50 -14.84 14.24
C ARG A 72 -17.92 -16.02 15.02
N HIS A 73 -18.77 -16.88 15.57
CA HIS A 73 -18.34 -18.09 16.28
C HIS A 73 -17.72 -19.12 15.32
N VAL A 74 -18.40 -19.40 14.20
CA VAL A 74 -17.92 -20.31 13.16
C VAL A 74 -16.59 -19.83 12.59
N ASP A 75 -16.46 -18.55 12.23
CA ASP A 75 -15.20 -18.00 11.71
C ASP A 75 -14.05 -18.12 12.70
N ARG A 76 -14.33 -17.92 13.99
CA ARG A 76 -13.32 -18.10 15.05
C ARG A 76 -12.88 -19.56 15.16
N LYS A 77 -13.82 -20.50 15.13
CA LYS A 77 -13.53 -21.93 15.20
C LYS A 77 -12.81 -22.44 13.96
N LEU A 78 -13.18 -21.98 12.78
CA LEU A 78 -12.46 -22.28 11.54
C LEU A 78 -11.02 -21.78 11.59
N ARG A 79 -10.77 -20.56 12.08
CA ARG A 79 -9.40 -20.06 12.29
C ARG A 79 -8.62 -20.90 13.30
N GLU A 80 -9.22 -21.24 14.44
CA GLU A 80 -8.60 -22.09 15.46
C GLU A 80 -8.20 -23.47 14.89
N TYR A 81 -9.09 -24.10 14.13
CA TYR A 81 -8.80 -25.38 13.48
C TYR A 81 -7.75 -25.26 12.37
N ALA A 82 -7.77 -24.18 11.58
CA ALA A 82 -6.76 -23.93 10.56
C ALA A 82 -5.36 -23.80 11.19
N THR A 83 -5.22 -23.05 12.30
CA THR A 83 -3.95 -22.92 13.03
C THR A 83 -3.48 -24.27 13.58
N ARG A 84 -4.38 -25.06 14.18
CA ARG A 84 -4.03 -26.38 14.72
C ARG A 84 -3.64 -27.36 13.61
N ALA A 85 -4.34 -27.35 12.48
CA ALA A 85 -4.02 -28.17 11.32
C ALA A 85 -2.64 -27.80 10.75
N GLY A 86 -2.35 -26.52 10.58
CA GLY A 86 -1.03 -26.05 10.12
C GLY A 86 0.11 -26.47 11.06
N ARG A 87 -0.12 -26.46 12.38
CA ARG A 87 0.86 -26.97 13.35
C ARG A 87 1.11 -28.47 13.20
N LEU A 88 0.05 -29.27 13.12
CA LEU A 88 0.18 -30.73 12.96
C LEU A 88 0.86 -31.08 11.63
N GLU A 89 0.54 -30.35 10.57
CA GLU A 89 1.20 -30.49 9.27
C GLU A 89 2.70 -30.21 9.39
N GLY A 90 3.10 -29.14 10.08
CA GLY A 90 4.52 -28.84 10.35
C GLY A 90 5.23 -29.92 11.18
N GLU A 91 4.58 -30.44 12.23
CA GLU A 91 5.13 -31.53 13.07
C GLU A 91 5.32 -32.83 12.26
N ILE A 92 4.34 -33.20 11.43
CA ILE A 92 4.43 -34.37 10.55
C ILE A 92 5.57 -34.20 9.54
N GLN A 93 5.68 -33.03 8.91
CA GLN A 93 6.74 -32.74 7.94
C GLN A 93 8.13 -32.80 8.58
N GLN A 94 8.26 -32.30 9.81
CA GLN A 94 9.51 -32.40 10.56
C GLN A 94 9.88 -33.87 10.85
N ILE A 95 8.90 -34.68 11.28
CA ILE A 95 9.12 -36.11 11.55
C ILE A 95 9.48 -36.84 10.26
N GLU A 96 8.79 -36.57 9.16
CA GLU A 96 9.08 -37.14 7.85
C GLU A 96 10.50 -36.78 7.39
N GLY A 97 10.89 -35.52 7.55
CA GLY A 97 12.24 -35.05 7.24
C GLY A 97 13.31 -35.76 8.06
N LEU A 98 13.07 -35.98 9.36
CA LEU A 98 13.97 -36.73 10.24
C LEU A 98 14.06 -38.22 9.83
N LEU A 99 12.93 -38.85 9.52
CA LEU A 99 12.88 -40.25 9.10
C LEU A 99 13.63 -40.48 7.79
N ARG A 100 13.42 -39.60 6.79
CA ARG A 100 14.11 -39.67 5.49
C ARG A 100 15.62 -39.51 5.66
N ARG A 101 16.08 -38.60 6.53
CA ARG A 101 17.51 -38.47 6.85
C ARG A 101 18.08 -39.72 7.53
N GLN A 102 17.33 -40.33 8.46
CA GLN A 102 17.74 -41.60 9.08
C GLN A 102 17.85 -42.75 8.07
N GLN A 103 17.00 -42.74 7.03
CA GLN A 103 17.04 -43.71 5.93
C GLN A 103 18.11 -43.40 4.87
N GLY A 104 18.93 -42.36 5.07
CA GLY A 104 20.02 -42.00 4.16
C GLY A 104 19.60 -41.20 2.93
N HIS A 105 18.37 -40.67 2.89
CA HIS A 105 17.98 -39.76 1.82
C HIS A 105 18.76 -38.45 1.92
N VAL A 106 19.36 -38.04 0.80
CA VAL A 106 20.10 -36.77 0.69
C VAL A 106 19.10 -35.67 0.32
N PRO A 107 19.17 -34.48 0.96
CA PRO A 107 18.35 -33.36 0.56
C PRO A 107 18.58 -32.96 -0.90
N VAL A 108 17.53 -32.50 -1.57
CA VAL A 108 17.64 -31.94 -2.92
C VAL A 108 18.58 -30.75 -2.91
N ASP A 109 19.55 -30.74 -3.83
CA ASP A 109 20.42 -29.59 -4.01
C ASP A 109 19.67 -28.52 -4.83
N LEU A 110 19.11 -27.51 -4.17
CA LEU A 110 18.43 -26.39 -4.86
C LEU A 110 19.41 -25.37 -5.46
N ASP A 111 20.67 -25.37 -5.01
CA ASP A 111 21.70 -24.43 -5.47
C ASP A 111 22.37 -24.94 -6.77
N SER A 112 22.20 -26.22 -7.09
CA SER A 112 22.72 -26.84 -8.31
C SER A 112 22.05 -26.28 -9.57
N VAL A 113 22.86 -25.68 -10.42
CA VAL A 113 22.42 -25.19 -11.73
C VAL A 113 22.95 -26.13 -12.83
N PRO A 114 22.08 -26.63 -13.72
CA PRO A 114 22.49 -27.43 -14.86
C PRO A 114 23.57 -26.73 -15.70
N PRO A 115 24.55 -27.46 -16.27
CA PRO A 115 25.64 -26.87 -17.07
C PRO A 115 25.13 -25.98 -18.22
N GLU A 116 23.96 -26.26 -18.77
CA GLU A 116 23.32 -25.51 -19.84
C GLU A 116 22.91 -24.09 -19.40
N LEU A 117 22.65 -23.89 -18.12
CA LEU A 117 22.26 -22.60 -17.53
C LEU A 117 23.44 -21.89 -16.85
N ALA A 118 24.62 -22.52 -16.77
CA ALA A 118 25.82 -21.90 -16.21
C ALA A 118 26.21 -20.57 -16.89
N PRO A 119 26.12 -20.42 -18.24
CA PRO A 119 26.34 -19.13 -18.88
C PRO A 119 25.35 -18.05 -18.42
N LEU A 120 24.08 -18.43 -18.20
CA LEU A 120 23.04 -17.50 -17.74
C LEU A 120 23.34 -16.99 -16.33
N VAL A 121 23.78 -17.88 -15.43
CA VAL A 121 24.21 -17.48 -14.08
C VAL A 121 25.40 -16.56 -14.15
N ALA A 122 26.37 -16.83 -15.03
CA ALA A 122 27.52 -15.94 -15.23
C ALA A 122 27.10 -14.55 -15.70
N ASP A 123 26.13 -14.47 -16.62
CA ASP A 123 25.57 -13.20 -17.12
C ASP A 123 24.79 -12.44 -16.04
N VAL A 124 23.98 -13.13 -15.24
CA VAL A 124 23.26 -12.53 -14.10
C VAL A 124 24.25 -12.00 -13.07
N ARG A 125 25.28 -12.77 -12.71
CA ARG A 125 26.35 -12.33 -11.79
C ARG A 125 27.13 -11.15 -12.37
N ALA A 126 27.38 -11.11 -13.68
CA ALA A 126 28.03 -9.99 -14.33
C ALA A 126 27.16 -8.73 -14.28
N ALA A 127 25.86 -8.84 -14.57
CA ALA A 127 24.90 -7.75 -14.46
C ALA A 127 24.82 -7.23 -13.01
N GLU A 128 24.79 -8.13 -12.04
CA GLU A 128 24.74 -7.79 -10.61
C GLU A 128 26.01 -7.06 -10.14
N ARG A 129 27.19 -7.46 -10.64
CA ARG A 129 28.44 -6.72 -10.40
C ARG A 129 28.42 -5.31 -10.98
N VAL A 130 27.80 -5.10 -12.14
CA VAL A 130 27.62 -3.74 -12.67
C VAL A 130 26.64 -2.99 -11.78
N ARG A 131 25.52 -3.62 -11.41
CA ARG A 131 24.49 -3.02 -10.57
C ARG A 131 24.99 -2.59 -9.19
N SER A 132 25.87 -3.37 -8.57
CA SER A 132 26.46 -3.01 -7.28
C SER A 132 27.37 -1.78 -7.32
N THR A 133 27.80 -1.37 -8.52
CA THR A 133 28.57 -0.13 -8.72
C THR A 133 27.70 1.10 -8.99
N ILE A 134 26.41 0.91 -9.26
CA ILE A 134 25.45 2.01 -9.46
C ILE A 134 25.15 2.64 -8.10
N MET A 135 25.14 3.98 -8.07
CA MET A 135 24.83 4.76 -6.89
C MET A 135 23.37 4.54 -6.46
N ASP A 136 23.15 4.50 -5.15
CA ASP A 136 21.80 4.57 -4.61
C ASP A 136 21.16 5.96 -4.82
N ASP A 137 19.84 6.03 -4.64
CA ASP A 137 19.08 7.25 -4.87
C ASP A 137 19.46 8.37 -3.89
N ALA A 138 19.83 8.02 -2.65
CA ALA A 138 20.22 8.97 -1.62
C ALA A 138 21.54 9.67 -1.98
N THR A 139 22.52 8.90 -2.43
CA THR A 139 23.82 9.41 -2.88
C THR A 139 23.65 10.22 -4.16
N ARG A 140 22.81 9.78 -5.10
CA ARG A 140 22.47 10.55 -6.31
C ARG A 140 21.82 11.89 -5.96
N ALA A 141 20.90 11.91 -5.01
CA ALA A 141 20.27 13.14 -4.52
C ALA A 141 21.28 14.08 -3.84
N ALA A 142 22.17 13.54 -3.01
CA ALA A 142 23.23 14.32 -2.37
C ALA A 142 24.16 15.01 -3.39
N ARG A 143 24.57 14.30 -4.45
CA ARG A 143 25.38 14.89 -5.53
C ARG A 143 24.65 15.96 -6.32
N ARG A 144 23.36 15.77 -6.63
CA ARG A 144 22.54 16.81 -7.26
C ARG A 144 22.45 18.06 -6.38
N GLN A 145 22.25 17.87 -5.08
CA GLN A 145 22.21 18.97 -4.13
C GLN A 145 23.54 19.74 -4.06
N GLU A 146 24.69 19.07 -4.19
CA GLU A 146 26.00 19.74 -4.26
C GLU A 146 26.11 20.65 -5.50
N ILE A 147 25.59 20.21 -6.65
CA ILE A 147 25.54 21.01 -7.89
C ILE A 147 24.62 22.22 -7.69
N GLU A 148 23.41 22.01 -7.18
CA GLU A 148 22.44 23.09 -6.92
C GLU A 148 22.98 24.16 -5.95
N ARG A 149 23.68 23.74 -4.89
CA ARG A 149 24.34 24.65 -3.95
C ARG A 149 25.40 25.49 -4.64
N PHE A 150 26.21 24.90 -5.51
CA PHE A 150 27.20 25.65 -6.30
C PHE A 150 26.53 26.70 -7.20
N GLU A 151 25.46 26.33 -7.91
CA GLU A 151 24.74 27.26 -8.78
C GLU A 151 24.14 28.42 -7.99
N GLN A 152 23.62 28.14 -6.79
CA GLN A 152 23.13 29.18 -5.88
C GLN A 152 24.24 30.13 -5.44
N SER A 153 25.41 29.61 -5.06
CA SER A 153 26.56 30.44 -4.71
C SER A 153 27.07 31.28 -5.90
N GLU A 154 27.04 30.76 -7.13
CA GLU A 154 27.38 31.56 -8.32
C GLU A 154 26.38 32.70 -8.57
N ARG A 155 25.08 32.45 -8.38
CA ARG A 155 24.05 33.51 -8.48
C ARG A 155 24.29 34.61 -7.43
N GLU A 156 24.52 34.22 -6.18
CA GLU A 156 24.77 35.16 -5.08
C GLU A 156 26.03 36.00 -5.30
N LEU A 157 27.11 35.39 -5.81
CA LEU A 157 28.31 36.12 -6.19
C LEU A 157 28.04 37.10 -7.35
N GLY A 158 27.24 36.69 -8.32
CA GLY A 158 26.78 37.56 -9.40
C GLY A 158 26.04 38.80 -8.89
N GLU A 159 25.15 38.63 -7.92
CA GLU A 159 24.45 39.74 -7.28
C GLU A 159 25.39 40.66 -6.49
N THR A 160 26.32 40.10 -5.71
CA THR A 160 27.32 40.89 -4.98
C THR A 160 28.21 41.68 -5.93
N ARG A 161 28.61 41.10 -7.07
CA ARG A 161 29.33 41.82 -8.13
C ARG A 161 28.52 43.01 -8.66
N GLN A 162 27.22 42.82 -8.92
CA GLN A 162 26.35 43.91 -9.36
C GLN A 162 26.22 45.02 -8.31
N ARG A 163 26.04 44.66 -7.03
CA ARG A 163 26.01 45.62 -5.92
C ARG A 163 27.31 46.41 -5.82
N ALA A 164 28.46 45.73 -5.85
CA ALA A 164 29.78 46.36 -5.80
C ALA A 164 30.00 47.34 -6.97
N LEU A 165 29.58 46.98 -8.18
CA LEU A 165 29.60 47.86 -9.36
C LEU A 165 28.68 49.08 -9.17
N GLY A 166 27.48 48.91 -8.61
CA GLY A 166 26.57 50.02 -8.31
C GLY A 166 27.15 51.02 -7.31
N VAL A 167 27.80 50.52 -6.25
CA VAL A 167 28.49 51.37 -5.27
C VAL A 167 29.71 52.06 -5.89
N SER A 168 30.48 51.36 -6.73
CA SER A 168 31.61 51.92 -7.48
C SER A 168 31.18 53.08 -8.40
N ARG A 169 30.09 52.91 -9.16
CA ARG A 169 29.49 53.99 -9.97
C ARG A 169 29.09 55.19 -9.11
N SER A 170 28.45 54.92 -7.96
CA SER A 170 28.05 55.98 -7.02
C SER A 170 29.26 56.74 -6.44
N LEU A 171 30.39 56.06 -6.25
CA LEU A 171 31.64 56.66 -5.79
C LEU A 171 32.24 57.59 -6.85
N ALA A 172 32.20 57.19 -8.14
CA ALA A 172 32.78 57.95 -9.25
C ALA A 172 32.10 59.30 -9.51
N VAL A 173 30.79 59.42 -9.23
CA VAL A 173 30.01 60.65 -9.47
C VAL A 173 30.11 61.64 -8.29
N ARG A 174 30.53 61.19 -7.10
CA ARG A 174 30.53 62.02 -5.87
C ARG A 174 31.81 62.82 -5.70
N LYS A 175 31.69 64.06 -5.21
CA LYS A 175 32.82 64.93 -4.90
C LYS A 175 33.74 64.30 -3.84
N ALA A 176 35.02 64.17 -4.19
CA ALA A 176 36.05 63.64 -3.30
C ALA A 176 36.13 64.41 -1.97
N GLY A 177 36.35 63.69 -0.87
CA GLY A 177 36.48 64.24 0.47
C GLY A 177 35.15 64.58 1.18
N GLY A 178 34.01 64.59 0.48
CA GLY A 178 32.69 64.81 1.08
C GLY A 178 32.21 63.62 1.94
N TRP A 179 31.28 63.88 2.87
CA TRP A 179 30.66 62.83 3.69
C TRP A 179 30.00 61.72 2.84
N ALA A 180 29.30 62.10 1.77
CA ALA A 180 28.67 61.16 0.84
C ALA A 180 29.70 60.29 0.09
N PHE A 181 30.89 60.83 -0.22
CA PHE A 181 31.99 60.07 -0.82
C PHE A 181 32.58 59.06 0.19
N ARG A 182 32.84 59.49 1.42
CA ARG A 182 33.37 58.59 2.48
C ARG A 182 32.41 57.42 2.78
N ARG A 183 31.10 57.68 2.82
CA ARG A 183 30.07 56.63 2.99
C ARG A 183 30.06 55.63 1.82
N ALA A 184 30.11 56.12 0.58
CA ALA A 184 30.19 55.25 -0.60
C ALA A 184 31.50 54.44 -0.66
N ALA A 185 32.62 55.04 -0.26
CA ALA A 185 33.92 54.36 -0.20
C ALA A 185 33.94 53.26 0.87
N ALA A 186 33.32 53.49 2.03
CA ALA A 186 33.17 52.46 3.05
C ALA A 186 32.28 51.30 2.58
N ALA A 187 31.14 51.60 1.94
CA ALA A 187 30.27 50.58 1.35
C ALA A 187 31.00 49.77 0.27
N TYR A 188 31.80 50.41 -0.59
CA TYR A 188 32.57 49.72 -1.63
C TYR A 188 33.59 48.75 -1.03
N ARG A 189 34.34 49.16 0.01
CA ARG A 189 35.30 48.28 0.69
C ARG A 189 34.62 47.07 1.32
N SER A 190 33.46 47.27 1.95
CA SER A 190 32.69 46.18 2.56
C SER A 190 32.18 45.19 1.49
N GLU A 191 31.61 45.67 0.39
CA GLU A 191 31.16 44.81 -0.71
C GLU A 191 32.35 44.11 -1.40
N ARG A 192 33.50 44.76 -1.53
CA ARG A 192 34.70 44.16 -2.13
C ARG A 192 35.28 43.05 -1.26
N ALA A 193 35.32 43.23 0.07
CA ALA A 193 35.75 42.20 1.00
C ALA A 193 34.83 40.97 0.93
N ARG A 194 33.50 41.19 1.03
CA ARG A 194 32.48 40.15 0.90
C ARG A 194 32.59 39.41 -0.44
N MET A 195 32.79 40.15 -1.54
CA MET A 195 32.97 39.56 -2.86
C MET A 195 34.21 38.67 -2.92
N SER A 196 35.33 39.08 -2.31
CA SER A 196 36.56 38.28 -2.30
C SER A 196 36.41 36.98 -1.50
N GLU A 197 35.68 37.02 -0.39
CA GLU A 197 35.35 35.83 0.41
C GLU A 197 34.45 34.88 -0.39
N GLN A 198 33.36 35.40 -0.98
CA GLN A 198 32.46 34.63 -1.83
C GLN A 198 33.16 34.06 -3.08
N GLU A 199 34.11 34.78 -3.67
CA GLU A 199 34.92 34.29 -4.80
C GLU A 199 35.75 33.06 -4.39
N ALA A 200 36.35 33.06 -3.20
CA ALA A 200 37.08 31.91 -2.67
C ALA A 200 36.16 30.72 -2.38
N GLU A 201 34.99 30.97 -1.79
CA GLU A 201 33.97 29.95 -1.53
C GLU A 201 33.45 29.30 -2.81
N VAL A 202 33.11 30.11 -3.83
CA VAL A 202 32.67 29.62 -5.15
C VAL A 202 33.78 28.83 -5.84
N ALA A 203 35.04 29.24 -5.72
CA ALA A 203 36.16 28.49 -6.27
C ALA A 203 36.30 27.10 -5.62
N ALA A 204 36.17 27.01 -4.29
CA ALA A 204 36.18 25.73 -3.58
C ALA A 204 34.93 24.88 -3.89
N ALA A 205 33.76 25.50 -4.04
CA ALA A 205 32.52 24.82 -4.43
C ALA A 205 32.59 24.27 -5.86
N ARG A 206 33.28 24.95 -6.79
CA ARG A 206 33.49 24.46 -8.17
C ARG A 206 34.18 23.11 -8.21
N VAL A 207 35.23 22.91 -7.40
CA VAL A 207 35.95 21.62 -7.34
C VAL A 207 35.02 20.49 -6.90
N ARG A 208 34.16 20.74 -5.90
CA ARG A 208 33.15 19.77 -5.44
C ARG A 208 32.08 19.52 -6.49
N ARG A 209 31.58 20.56 -7.16
CA ARG A 209 30.63 20.46 -8.26
C ARG A 209 31.17 19.60 -9.40
N ASP A 210 32.40 19.87 -9.86
CA ASP A 210 33.03 19.11 -10.94
C ASP A 210 33.26 17.64 -10.55
N ALA A 211 33.54 17.36 -9.27
CA ALA A 211 33.62 16.00 -8.76
C ALA A 211 32.24 15.29 -8.78
N ALA A 212 31.20 15.96 -8.29
CA ALA A 212 29.83 15.47 -8.30
C ALA A 212 29.32 15.19 -9.73
N GLU A 213 29.59 16.09 -10.68
CA GLU A 213 29.24 15.90 -12.10
C GLU A 213 29.96 14.68 -12.71
N ARG A 214 31.26 14.50 -12.42
CA ARG A 214 32.00 13.32 -12.88
C ARG A 214 31.45 12.02 -12.29
N GLU A 215 31.08 12.03 -11.00
CA GLU A 215 30.50 10.86 -10.34
C GLU A 215 29.13 10.51 -10.93
N LEU A 216 28.24 11.50 -11.08
CA LEU A 216 26.93 11.31 -11.73
C LEU A 216 27.07 10.86 -13.19
N GLY A 217 28.07 11.37 -13.91
CA GLY A 217 28.36 10.92 -15.28
C GLY A 217 28.82 9.46 -15.35
N ARG A 218 29.63 9.00 -14.39
CA ARG A 218 30.00 7.58 -14.28
C ARG A 218 28.81 6.71 -13.91
N ASP A 219 27.98 7.15 -12.95
CA ASP A 219 26.76 6.45 -12.53
C ASP A 219 25.81 6.25 -13.72
N ALA A 220 25.56 7.31 -14.51
CA ALA A 220 24.73 7.22 -15.70
C ALA A 220 25.28 6.25 -16.75
N ALA A 221 26.60 6.21 -16.94
CA ALA A 221 27.24 5.25 -17.84
C ALA A 221 27.11 3.80 -17.33
N GLN A 222 27.26 3.58 -16.02
CA GLN A 222 27.06 2.27 -15.39
C GLN A 222 25.59 1.81 -15.47
N GLU A 223 24.65 2.73 -15.25
CA GLU A 223 23.22 2.44 -15.38
C GLU A 223 22.86 2.06 -16.83
N GLN A 224 23.40 2.78 -17.80
CA GLN A 224 23.22 2.43 -19.21
C GLN A 224 23.85 1.07 -19.54
N ALA A 225 25.06 0.79 -19.04
CA ALA A 225 25.71 -0.50 -19.21
C ALA A 225 24.85 -1.64 -18.64
N TYR A 226 24.31 -1.48 -17.44
CA TYR A 226 23.41 -2.45 -16.81
C TYR A 226 22.14 -2.66 -17.63
N ARG A 227 21.47 -1.59 -18.07
CA ARG A 227 20.25 -1.68 -18.90
C ARG A 227 20.50 -2.38 -20.25
N SER A 228 21.69 -2.22 -20.81
CA SER A 228 22.10 -2.89 -22.04
C SER A 228 22.63 -4.32 -21.83
N HIS A 229 22.81 -4.74 -20.57
CA HIS A 229 23.38 -6.04 -20.25
C HIS A 229 22.35 -7.16 -20.49
N PRO A 230 22.67 -8.22 -21.26
CA PRO A 230 21.76 -9.33 -21.53
C PRO A 230 21.23 -10.02 -20.26
N GLY A 231 22.04 -10.01 -19.19
CA GLY A 231 21.73 -10.59 -17.89
C GLY A 231 20.40 -10.16 -17.27
N ALA A 232 19.91 -8.95 -17.54
CA ALA A 232 18.63 -8.49 -16.99
C ALA A 232 17.43 -9.27 -17.55
N ALA A 233 17.41 -9.55 -18.86
CA ALA A 233 16.36 -10.35 -19.51
C ALA A 233 16.52 -11.85 -19.25
N VAL A 234 17.73 -12.27 -18.86
CA VAL A 234 18.07 -13.68 -18.58
C VAL A 234 17.68 -14.09 -17.15
N ALA A 235 17.57 -13.14 -16.22
CA ALA A 235 17.14 -13.39 -14.84
C ALA A 235 15.77 -14.10 -14.77
N ASP A 236 14.81 -13.71 -15.62
CA ASP A 236 13.49 -14.34 -15.68
C ASP A 236 13.54 -15.82 -16.06
N ARG A 237 14.48 -16.20 -16.94
CA ARG A 237 14.67 -17.58 -17.36
C ARG A 237 15.28 -18.42 -16.24
N LEU A 238 16.24 -17.87 -15.50
CA LEU A 238 16.81 -18.52 -14.32
C LEU A 238 15.74 -18.67 -13.23
N ALA A 239 14.90 -17.64 -13.02
CA ALA A 239 13.79 -17.68 -12.09
C ALA A 239 12.75 -18.76 -12.46
N ALA A 240 12.41 -18.88 -13.74
CA ALA A 240 11.53 -19.94 -14.23
C ALA A 240 12.11 -21.34 -13.96
N HIS A 241 13.39 -21.55 -14.24
CA HIS A 241 14.05 -22.83 -13.95
C HIS A 241 14.03 -23.18 -12.46
N VAL A 242 14.36 -22.21 -11.59
CA VAL A 242 14.31 -22.39 -10.13
C VAL A 242 12.89 -22.73 -9.68
N ARG A 243 11.88 -22.04 -10.24
CA ARG A 243 10.47 -22.30 -9.94
C ARG A 243 10.07 -23.73 -10.32
N ASP A 244 10.41 -24.18 -11.53
CA ASP A 244 10.12 -25.55 -11.99
C ASP A 244 10.79 -26.59 -11.09
N ARG A 245 12.02 -26.34 -10.64
CA ARG A 245 12.75 -27.24 -9.74
C ARG A 245 12.11 -27.33 -8.37
N ILE A 246 11.69 -26.20 -7.79
CA ILE A 246 10.96 -26.18 -6.52
C ILE A 246 9.64 -26.93 -6.66
N ASP A 247 8.92 -26.72 -7.76
CA ASP A 247 7.63 -27.36 -8.00
C ASP A 247 7.75 -28.88 -8.17
N ALA A 248 8.77 -29.34 -8.88
CA ALA A 248 9.10 -30.76 -8.99
C ALA A 248 9.43 -31.36 -7.61
N ALA A 249 10.32 -30.72 -6.85
CA ALA A 249 10.70 -31.18 -5.50
C ALA A 249 9.49 -31.25 -4.54
N VAL A 250 8.57 -30.30 -4.63
CA VAL A 250 7.31 -30.34 -3.86
C VAL A 250 6.42 -31.50 -4.31
N ALA A 251 6.24 -31.68 -5.63
CA ALA A 251 5.40 -32.74 -6.21
C ALA A 251 5.91 -34.15 -5.88
N ASP A 252 7.22 -34.34 -5.92
CA ASP A 252 7.89 -35.62 -5.66
C ASP A 252 8.17 -35.88 -4.17
N TYR A 253 7.70 -34.99 -3.29
CA TYR A 253 7.92 -35.09 -1.84
C TYR A 253 9.40 -35.21 -1.49
N GLU A 254 10.27 -34.45 -2.16
CA GLU A 254 11.70 -34.46 -1.89
C GLU A 254 12.04 -33.84 -0.52
N LEU A 255 13.19 -34.23 0.01
CA LEU A 255 13.71 -33.66 1.26
C LEU A 255 14.39 -32.32 0.95
N PHE A 256 13.84 -31.22 1.46
CA PHE A 256 14.48 -29.90 1.30
C PHE A 256 15.71 -29.71 2.20
N PRO A 257 16.68 -28.87 1.80
CA PRO A 257 17.83 -28.50 2.62
C PRO A 257 17.43 -27.84 3.95
N PRO A 258 18.23 -28.01 5.03
CA PRO A 258 17.94 -27.38 6.32
C PRO A 258 17.79 -25.86 6.25
N TRP A 259 18.66 -25.18 5.50
CA TRP A 259 18.58 -23.73 5.31
C TRP A 259 17.26 -23.30 4.69
N PHE A 260 16.66 -24.12 3.82
CA PHE A 260 15.39 -23.84 3.16
C PHE A 260 14.24 -24.03 4.15
N THR A 261 14.19 -25.19 4.80
CA THR A 261 13.11 -25.54 5.73
C THR A 261 13.06 -24.67 6.98
N THR A 262 14.19 -24.08 7.36
CA THR A 262 14.26 -23.19 8.54
C THR A 262 13.56 -21.86 8.30
N VAL A 263 13.57 -21.34 7.06
CA VAL A 263 12.98 -20.04 6.74
C VAL A 263 11.62 -20.13 6.05
N LEU A 264 11.39 -21.19 5.27
CA LEU A 264 10.16 -21.36 4.47
C LEU A 264 9.27 -22.49 4.99
N GLY A 265 9.73 -23.28 5.96
CA GLY A 265 9.10 -24.54 6.31
C GLY A 265 9.28 -25.61 5.21
N HIS A 266 8.67 -26.77 5.40
CA HIS A 266 8.83 -27.87 4.45
C HIS A 266 7.88 -27.74 3.25
N ARG A 267 6.75 -27.04 3.40
CA ARG A 267 5.74 -26.84 2.35
C ARG A 267 4.95 -25.54 2.50
N PRO A 268 4.37 -25.03 1.40
CA PRO A 268 3.46 -23.91 1.46
C PRO A 268 2.19 -24.24 2.26
N ALA A 269 1.71 -23.28 3.05
CA ALA A 269 0.33 -23.31 3.50
C ALA A 269 -0.63 -23.18 2.29
N SER A 270 -1.76 -23.87 2.34
CA SER A 270 -2.74 -23.92 1.23
C SER A 270 -3.28 -22.54 0.82
N THR A 271 -3.31 -21.57 1.75
CA THR A 271 -3.77 -20.20 1.51
C THR A 271 -2.70 -19.26 0.95
N ARG A 272 -1.41 -19.62 1.03
CA ARG A 272 -0.27 -18.75 0.70
C ARG A 272 0.74 -19.41 -0.24
N THR A 273 0.27 -20.37 -1.04
CA THR A 273 1.15 -21.15 -1.92
C THR A 273 1.90 -20.30 -2.93
N ALA A 274 1.26 -19.26 -3.49
CA ALA A 274 1.91 -18.36 -4.44
C ALA A 274 3.01 -17.52 -3.78
N ASP A 275 2.72 -16.89 -2.63
CA ASP A 275 3.68 -16.09 -1.88
C ASP A 275 4.89 -16.93 -1.43
N TRP A 276 4.62 -18.13 -0.90
CA TRP A 276 5.65 -19.07 -0.48
C TRP A 276 6.56 -19.48 -1.64
N ARG A 277 5.97 -19.78 -2.80
CA ARG A 277 6.72 -20.16 -4.01
C ARG A 277 7.60 -19.02 -4.47
N GLU A 278 7.08 -17.80 -4.48
CA GLU A 278 7.84 -16.63 -4.91
C GLU A 278 8.99 -16.32 -3.94
N ALA A 279 8.76 -16.38 -2.62
CA ALA A 279 9.83 -16.24 -1.63
C ALA A 279 10.89 -17.35 -1.76
N ALA A 280 10.47 -18.60 -2.00
CA ALA A 280 11.38 -19.72 -2.23
C ALA A 280 12.28 -19.50 -3.46
N VAL A 281 11.71 -19.03 -4.57
CA VAL A 281 12.45 -18.66 -5.77
C VAL A 281 13.44 -17.53 -5.47
N GLN A 282 13.02 -16.48 -4.76
CA GLN A 282 13.88 -15.35 -4.39
C GLN A 282 15.08 -15.78 -3.53
N VAL A 283 14.88 -16.65 -2.55
CA VAL A 283 15.96 -17.19 -1.71
C VAL A 283 16.96 -17.98 -2.56
N VAL A 284 16.49 -18.92 -3.38
CA VAL A 284 17.37 -19.75 -4.22
C VAL A 284 18.12 -18.89 -5.25
N LEU A 285 17.44 -17.96 -5.92
CA LEU A 285 18.06 -17.01 -6.85
C LEU A 285 19.13 -16.16 -6.16
N TYR A 286 18.86 -15.67 -4.95
CA TYR A 286 19.84 -14.92 -4.17
C TYR A 286 21.07 -15.78 -3.86
N ARG A 287 20.88 -17.02 -3.43
CA ARG A 287 21.98 -17.95 -3.14
C ARG A 287 22.82 -18.26 -4.37
N ILE A 288 22.18 -18.57 -5.50
CA ILE A 288 22.85 -18.81 -6.78
C ILE A 288 23.61 -17.55 -7.24
N THR A 289 23.00 -16.37 -7.14
CA THR A 289 23.62 -15.12 -7.61
C THR A 289 24.81 -14.72 -6.76
N HIS A 290 24.71 -14.85 -5.43
CA HIS A 290 25.74 -14.40 -4.47
C HIS A 290 26.62 -15.53 -3.92
N GLU A 291 26.55 -16.72 -4.51
CA GLU A 291 27.34 -17.89 -4.16
C GLU A 291 27.26 -18.25 -2.66
N VAL A 292 26.05 -18.15 -2.09
CA VAL A 292 25.83 -18.49 -0.69
C VAL A 292 25.82 -20.00 -0.53
N THR A 293 26.83 -20.54 0.15
CA THR A 293 27.00 -21.99 0.39
C THR A 293 26.70 -22.42 1.81
N ASP A 294 26.25 -21.48 2.66
CA ASP A 294 25.90 -21.77 4.05
C ASP A 294 24.76 -22.81 4.11
N ARG A 295 24.95 -23.85 4.93
CA ARG A 295 24.05 -25.00 5.04
C ARG A 295 22.88 -24.76 6.00
N VAL A 296 22.96 -23.70 6.81
CA VAL A 296 22.01 -23.38 7.88
C VAL A 296 21.36 -22.03 7.62
N VAL A 297 22.14 -21.01 7.29
CA VAL A 297 21.63 -19.65 7.05
C VAL A 297 21.29 -19.47 5.58
N ALA A 298 19.99 -19.36 5.27
CA ALA A 298 19.49 -19.30 3.89
C ALA A 298 20.16 -18.20 3.04
N LEU A 299 20.32 -17.00 3.59
CA LEU A 299 20.89 -15.84 2.89
C LEU A 299 22.36 -15.59 3.22
N GLY A 300 22.98 -16.44 4.05
CA GLY A 300 24.34 -16.22 4.58
C GLY A 300 24.42 -15.03 5.55
N PRO A 301 25.64 -14.56 5.87
CA PRO A 301 25.82 -13.39 6.73
C PRO A 301 25.27 -12.13 6.05
N PRO A 302 24.67 -11.20 6.81
CA PRO A 302 24.18 -9.96 6.26
C PRO A 302 25.35 -9.16 5.68
N PRO A 303 25.27 -8.70 4.42
CA PRO A 303 26.28 -7.82 3.84
C PRO A 303 26.27 -6.45 4.55
N GLU A 304 27.42 -5.77 4.58
CA GLU A 304 27.58 -4.52 5.32
C GLU A 304 26.73 -3.39 4.72
N ASP A 305 26.89 -3.09 3.42
CA ASP A 305 26.22 -1.97 2.76
C ASP A 305 26.03 -2.22 1.25
N GLY A 306 25.26 -1.35 0.60
CA GLY A 306 25.11 -1.28 -0.85
C GLY A 306 24.03 -2.20 -1.42
N HIS A 307 24.16 -2.51 -2.72
CA HIS A 307 23.07 -3.16 -3.45
C HIS A 307 22.73 -4.56 -2.94
N ARG A 308 23.75 -5.36 -2.60
CA ARG A 308 23.57 -6.69 -2.02
C ARG A 308 22.83 -6.62 -0.67
N ALA A 309 23.08 -5.61 0.14
CA ALA A 309 22.36 -5.39 1.40
C ALA A 309 20.88 -5.07 1.16
N ALA A 310 20.59 -4.19 0.21
CA ALA A 310 19.21 -3.92 -0.18
C ALA A 310 18.48 -5.17 -0.68
N GLN A 311 19.12 -6.01 -1.50
CA GLN A 311 18.54 -7.29 -1.94
C GLN A 311 18.35 -8.26 -0.77
N HIS A 312 19.35 -8.42 0.09
CA HIS A 312 19.26 -9.26 1.29
C HIS A 312 18.05 -8.84 2.15
N HIS A 313 17.89 -7.54 2.40
CA HIS A 313 16.74 -7.01 3.15
C HIS A 313 15.41 -7.22 2.42
N ALA A 314 15.37 -7.09 1.09
CA ALA A 314 14.15 -7.34 0.32
C ALA A 314 13.70 -8.80 0.41
N VAL A 315 14.63 -9.75 0.26
CA VAL A 315 14.32 -11.19 0.41
C VAL A 315 13.93 -11.51 1.85
N GLN A 316 14.61 -10.92 2.84
CA GLN A 316 14.25 -11.08 4.25
C GLN A 316 12.86 -10.50 4.57
N ALA A 317 12.48 -9.38 3.97
CA ALA A 317 11.14 -8.80 4.11
C ALA A 317 10.07 -9.70 3.48
N ALA A 318 10.34 -10.28 2.30
CA ALA A 318 9.45 -11.24 1.67
C ALA A 318 9.24 -12.50 2.52
N LEU A 319 10.30 -12.99 3.19
CA LEU A 319 10.19 -14.09 4.15
C LEU A 319 9.36 -13.69 5.37
N GLY A 320 9.59 -12.51 5.96
CA GLY A 320 8.82 -12.03 7.11
C GLY A 320 7.33 -11.88 6.82
N GLN A 321 6.96 -11.56 5.58
CA GLN A 321 5.56 -11.52 5.16
C GLN A 321 4.87 -12.88 5.22
N LEU A 322 5.59 -14.01 5.19
CA LEU A 322 5.00 -15.35 5.29
C LEU A 322 4.66 -15.76 6.73
N ASP A 323 5.32 -15.14 7.72
CA ASP A 323 5.10 -15.39 9.15
C ASP A 323 3.86 -14.67 9.70
N GLU A 324 3.36 -13.64 8.99
CA GLU A 324 2.14 -12.86 9.31
C GLU A 324 0.83 -13.54 8.85
#